data_AF-A0A1H5ZDQ2-F1
#
_entry.id   AF-A0A1H5ZDQ2-F1
#
_cell.length_a   1.000
_cell.length_b   1.000
_cell.length_c   1.000
_cell.angle_alpha   90.00
_cell.angle_beta   90.00
_cell.angle_gamma   90.00
#
_symmetry.space_group_name_H-M   'P 1'
#
loop_
_entity.id
_entity.type
_entity.pdbx_description
1 polymer ?
#
loop_
_entity_poly.entity_id
_entity_poly.type
_entity_poly.pdbx_seq_one_letter_code
_entity_poly.pdbx_strand_id
1 'polypeptide(L)'
;MLKRNLLSLPPATLFACLALPAFASWSYSPGGGPAGSASVRGSDGSVLTVDCGNSGEVGVVVKPDIRPTSMRRGAEGYLGFVIDGRENQRINVLVRCEANQCSSGGRPGVLPLVQALRAGSSVQIWWEDWDLATYSLAGSSRAIGRIQAAGCPGF
;
A
#
# COMPACT_ATOMS: atom_id res chain seq x y z
N MET A 1 -6.49 -35.94 66.34
CA MET A 1 -7.34 -35.89 65.13
C MET A 1 -7.07 -34.56 64.40
N LEU A 2 -6.24 -34.57 63.35
CA LEU A 2 -5.99 -33.39 62.51
C LEU A 2 -6.77 -33.52 61.19
N LYS A 3 -7.74 -32.64 60.95
CA LYS A 3 -8.50 -32.53 59.69
C LYS A 3 -7.65 -31.79 58.65
N ARG A 4 -7.25 -32.49 57.58
CA ARG A 4 -6.64 -31.89 56.38
C ARG A 4 -7.75 -31.35 55.47
N ASN A 5 -7.86 -30.04 55.36
CA ASN A 5 -8.70 -29.39 54.35
C ASN A 5 -7.87 -29.19 53.08
N LEU A 6 -8.14 -30.01 52.07
CA LEU A 6 -7.62 -29.88 50.71
C LEU A 6 -8.51 -28.87 49.97
N LEU A 7 -7.99 -27.66 49.74
CA LEU A 7 -8.61 -26.68 48.84
C LEU A 7 -8.16 -27.00 47.41
N SER A 8 -9.08 -27.50 46.60
CA SER A 8 -8.90 -27.63 45.16
C SER A 8 -8.99 -26.25 44.50
N LEU A 9 -7.92 -25.78 43.87
CA LEU A 9 -7.96 -24.62 42.99
C LEU A 9 -8.53 -25.02 41.62
N PRO A 10 -9.48 -24.27 41.05
CA PRO A 10 -9.95 -24.51 39.69
C PRO A 10 -8.89 -24.07 38.65
N PRO A 11 -8.82 -24.75 37.48
CA PRO A 11 -7.88 -24.40 36.42
C PRO A 11 -8.28 -23.07 35.78
N ALA A 12 -7.49 -22.03 36.02
CA ALA A 12 -7.62 -20.74 35.35
C ALA A 12 -7.30 -20.91 33.86
N THR A 13 -8.34 -20.89 33.03
CA THR A 13 -8.23 -20.95 31.58
C THR A 13 -7.71 -19.61 31.07
N LEU A 14 -6.40 -19.53 30.82
CA LEU A 14 -5.75 -18.39 30.17
C LEU A 14 -6.28 -18.26 28.73
N PHE A 15 -7.26 -17.39 28.52
CA PHE A 15 -7.63 -16.91 27.19
C PHE A 15 -6.48 -16.04 26.66
N ALA A 16 -5.54 -16.65 25.95
CA ALA A 16 -4.56 -15.93 25.15
C ALA A 16 -5.28 -15.31 23.95
N CYS A 17 -5.70 -14.05 24.08
CA CYS A 17 -6.09 -13.23 22.93
C CYS A 17 -4.87 -13.10 22.00
N LEU A 18 -4.79 -13.97 20.99
CA LEU A 18 -3.92 -13.78 19.84
C LEU A 18 -4.38 -12.50 19.14
N ALA A 19 -3.76 -11.37 19.51
CA ALA A 19 -3.84 -10.15 18.73
C ALA A 19 -3.21 -10.45 17.37
N LEU A 20 -4.04 -10.84 16.40
CA LEU A 20 -3.63 -10.93 15.02
C LEU A 20 -3.01 -9.57 14.65
N PRO A 21 -1.79 -9.53 14.10
CA PRO A 21 -1.23 -8.28 13.61
C PRO A 21 -2.27 -7.68 12.67
N ALA A 22 -2.66 -6.44 12.92
CA ALA A 22 -3.55 -5.72 12.04
C ALA A 22 -2.82 -5.58 10.70
N PHE A 23 -3.07 -6.54 9.78
CA PHE A 23 -2.54 -6.49 8.44
C PHE A 23 -2.93 -5.13 7.86
N ALA A 24 -1.92 -4.40 7.38
CA ALA A 24 -2.13 -3.11 6.74
C ALA A 24 -3.18 -3.29 5.63
N SER A 25 -4.36 -2.75 5.86
CA SER A 25 -5.51 -2.96 5.00
C SER A 25 -5.66 -1.76 4.07
N TRP A 26 -6.02 -2.05 2.83
CA TRP A 26 -6.36 -1.01 1.88
C TRP A 26 -7.65 -0.30 2.30
N SER A 27 -7.63 1.02 2.29
CA SER A 27 -8.76 1.88 2.62
C SER A 27 -9.16 2.72 1.42
N TYR A 28 -10.46 2.87 1.19
CA TYR A 28 -11.01 3.79 0.17
C TYR A 28 -11.48 5.07 0.84
N SER A 29 -11.14 6.22 0.24
CA SER A 29 -11.58 7.55 0.66
C SER A 29 -12.20 8.30 -0.53
N PRO A 30 -13.44 8.80 -0.43
CA PRO A 30 -14.07 9.52 -1.53
C PRO A 30 -13.46 10.92 -1.78
N GLY A 31 -12.65 11.46 -0.85
CA GLY A 31 -12.17 12.85 -0.91
C GLY A 31 -10.92 13.12 -1.78
N GLY A 32 -10.43 12.14 -2.54
CA GLY A 32 -9.16 12.18 -3.28
C GLY A 32 -9.21 12.70 -4.72
N GLY A 33 -10.30 13.35 -5.14
CA GLY A 33 -10.59 13.72 -6.54
C GLY A 33 -12.02 13.32 -6.93
N PRO A 34 -12.38 13.31 -8.22
CA PRO A 34 -13.77 13.05 -8.66
C PRO A 34 -14.30 11.66 -8.28
N ALA A 35 -13.42 10.68 -8.11
CA ALA A 35 -13.79 9.29 -7.79
C ALA A 35 -13.15 8.76 -6.48
N GLY A 36 -12.41 9.61 -5.77
CA GLY A 36 -11.70 9.26 -4.54
C GLY A 36 -10.33 8.61 -4.76
N SER A 37 -9.83 7.96 -3.70
CA SER A 37 -8.53 7.30 -3.65
C SER A 37 -8.59 6.02 -2.81
N ALA A 38 -7.62 5.13 -3.05
CA ALA A 38 -7.40 3.90 -2.30
C ALA A 38 -5.97 3.89 -1.78
N SER A 39 -5.77 3.61 -0.49
CA SER A 39 -4.43 3.71 0.12
C SER A 39 -4.13 2.59 1.10
N VAL A 40 -2.84 2.27 1.24
CA VAL A 40 -2.30 1.33 2.21
C VAL A 40 -1.03 1.91 2.84
N ARG A 41 -0.81 1.61 4.12
CA ARG A 41 0.40 2.02 4.84
C ARG A 41 1.41 0.86 4.86
N GLY A 42 2.66 1.14 4.50
CA GLY A 42 3.79 0.23 4.59
C GLY A 42 4.28 0.08 6.04
N SER A 43 5.14 -0.91 6.28
CA SER A 43 5.74 -1.15 7.61
C SER A 43 6.73 -0.07 8.03
N ASP A 44 7.33 0.61 7.06
CA ASP A 44 8.18 1.80 7.20
C ASP A 44 7.39 3.08 7.49
N GLY A 45 6.05 2.99 7.52
CA GLY A 45 5.15 4.11 7.78
C GLY A 45 4.81 4.95 6.55
N SER A 46 5.40 4.66 5.38
CA SER A 46 5.02 5.30 4.12
C SER A 46 3.64 4.84 3.66
N VAL A 47 3.02 5.58 2.74
CA VAL A 47 1.67 5.35 2.24
C VAL A 47 1.71 5.29 0.73
N LEU A 48 1.27 4.17 0.18
CA LEU A 48 0.99 3.99 -1.23
C LEU A 48 -0.48 4.32 -1.47
N THR A 49 -0.75 5.21 -2.41
CA THR A 49 -2.09 5.64 -2.79
C THR A 49 -2.29 5.46 -4.29
N VAL A 50 -3.43 4.90 -4.68
CA VAL A 50 -3.98 4.96 -6.03
C VAL A 50 -5.09 6.01 -5.99
N ASP A 51 -5.00 7.06 -6.79
CA ASP A 51 -5.97 8.15 -6.81
C ASP A 51 -6.55 8.38 -8.20
N CYS A 52 -7.76 8.94 -8.25
CA CYS A 52 -8.28 9.54 -9.47
C CYS A 52 -7.98 11.03 -9.40
N GLY A 53 -6.96 11.48 -10.13
CA GLY A 53 -6.56 12.88 -10.13
C GLY A 53 -7.67 13.80 -10.65
N ASN A 54 -7.50 15.11 -10.46
CA ASN A 54 -8.49 16.09 -10.91
C ASN A 54 -8.68 16.12 -12.45
N SER A 55 -7.71 15.64 -13.23
CA SER A 55 -7.83 15.43 -14.68
C SER A 55 -8.69 14.22 -15.07
N GLY A 56 -9.14 13.41 -14.09
CA GLY A 56 -9.83 12.14 -14.33
C GLY A 56 -8.89 10.96 -14.62
N GLU A 57 -7.57 11.19 -14.55
CA GLU A 57 -6.56 10.16 -14.78
C GLU A 57 -6.21 9.42 -13.50
N VAL A 58 -5.91 8.13 -13.62
CA VAL A 58 -5.46 7.32 -12.49
C VAL A 58 -3.99 7.60 -12.20
N GLY A 59 -3.69 7.89 -10.94
CA GLY A 59 -2.36 8.13 -10.43
C GLY A 59 -1.94 7.10 -9.39
N VAL A 60 -0.64 7.05 -9.16
CA VAL A 60 -0.04 6.41 -8.00
C VAL A 60 0.82 7.44 -7.29
N VAL A 61 0.64 7.52 -5.98
CA VAL A 61 1.36 8.46 -5.11
C VAL A 61 1.97 7.69 -3.94
N VAL A 62 3.23 8.00 -3.63
CA VAL A 62 3.93 7.46 -2.45
C VAL A 62 4.31 8.63 -1.53
N LYS A 63 3.99 8.51 -0.23
CA LYS A 63 4.24 9.53 0.79
C LYS A 63 4.84 8.94 2.08
N PRO A 64 5.89 9.51 2.67
CA PRO A 64 6.72 10.60 2.13
C PRO A 64 7.50 10.17 0.88
N ASP A 65 8.34 11.04 0.32
CA ASP A 65 9.35 10.61 -0.66
C ASP A 65 10.28 9.59 0.04
N ILE A 66 10.20 8.33 -0.39
CA ILE A 66 10.97 7.20 0.17
C ILE A 66 12.32 7.00 -0.52
N ARG A 67 12.70 7.87 -1.45
CA ARG A 67 13.99 7.78 -2.14
C ARG A 67 15.13 8.31 -1.27
N PRO A 68 16.38 7.90 -1.55
CA PRO A 68 17.56 8.45 -0.88
C PRO A 68 17.66 9.98 -1.01
N THR A 69 18.11 10.65 0.06
CA THR A 69 18.23 12.12 0.14
C THR A 69 19.25 12.73 -0.82
N SER A 70 20.12 11.90 -1.43
CA SER A 70 21.09 12.32 -2.43
C SER A 70 20.46 12.78 -3.75
N MET A 71 19.16 12.57 -3.94
CA MET A 71 18.46 12.92 -5.17
C MET A 71 17.98 14.37 -5.22
N ARG A 72 18.06 14.99 -6.40
CA ARG A 72 17.53 16.34 -6.63
C ARG A 72 16.00 16.33 -6.52
N ARG A 73 15.46 17.23 -5.70
CA ARG A 73 14.02 17.50 -5.63
C ARG A 73 13.51 18.02 -6.98
N GLY A 74 12.28 17.64 -7.35
CA GLY A 74 11.66 18.03 -8.61
C GLY A 74 12.14 17.24 -9.82
N ALA A 75 13.06 16.28 -9.64
CA ALA A 75 13.48 15.39 -10.71
C ALA A 75 12.37 14.39 -11.05
N GLU A 76 12.23 14.11 -12.35
CA GLU A 76 11.50 12.95 -12.82
C GLU A 76 12.41 11.70 -12.75
N GLY A 77 11.81 10.55 -12.56
CA GLY A 77 12.49 9.26 -12.71
C GLY A 77 11.54 8.09 -12.55
N TYR A 78 12.08 6.88 -12.64
CA TYR A 78 11.25 5.68 -12.66
C TYR A 78 11.27 4.99 -11.30
N LEU A 79 10.08 4.76 -10.73
CA LEU A 79 9.90 3.78 -9.67
C LEU A 79 9.58 2.43 -10.31
N GLY A 80 10.32 1.41 -9.93
CA GLY A 80 10.04 0.02 -10.28
C GLY A 80 9.08 -0.59 -9.27
N PHE A 81 8.09 -1.34 -9.75
CA PHE A 81 7.13 -2.04 -8.91
C PHE A 81 7.21 -3.53 -9.20
N VAL A 82 7.52 -4.31 -8.18
CA VAL A 82 7.62 -5.78 -8.26
C VAL A 82 6.44 -6.38 -7.50
N ILE A 83 5.58 -7.11 -8.20
CA ILE A 83 4.37 -7.73 -7.65
C ILE A 83 4.68 -9.19 -7.31
N ASP A 84 4.33 -9.62 -6.10
CA ASP A 84 4.51 -11.00 -5.63
C ASP A 84 5.93 -11.55 -5.81
N GLY A 85 6.95 -10.69 -5.70
CA GLY A 85 8.37 -11.07 -5.87
C GLY A 85 8.79 -11.40 -7.30
N ARG A 86 7.96 -11.10 -8.32
CA ARG A 86 8.27 -11.41 -9.73
C ARG A 86 9.12 -10.31 -10.37
N GLU A 87 10.42 -10.31 -10.09
CA GLU A 87 11.34 -9.26 -10.56
C GLU A 87 11.39 -9.14 -12.10
N ASN A 88 11.24 -10.26 -12.83
CA ASN A 88 11.18 -10.27 -14.29
C ASN A 88 9.92 -9.60 -14.87
N GLN A 89 8.95 -9.24 -14.03
CA GLN A 89 7.72 -8.51 -14.38
C GLN A 89 7.70 -7.12 -13.74
N ARG A 90 8.87 -6.55 -13.40
CA ARG A 90 8.98 -5.20 -12.84
C ARG A 90 8.28 -4.18 -13.74
N ILE A 91 7.28 -3.50 -13.19
CA ILE A 91 6.55 -2.42 -13.86
C ILE A 91 7.24 -1.11 -13.51
N ASN A 92 7.82 -0.43 -14.49
CA ASN A 92 8.44 0.87 -14.28
C ASN A 92 7.43 1.98 -14.55
N VAL A 93 7.20 2.85 -13.57
CA VAL A 93 6.30 4.00 -13.69
C VAL A 93 7.11 5.28 -13.57
N LEU A 94 6.96 6.15 -14.55
CA LEU A 94 7.54 7.49 -14.50
C LEU A 94 6.83 8.29 -13.41
N VAL A 95 7.59 8.85 -12.49
CA VAL A 95 7.10 9.70 -11.41
C VAL A 95 7.84 11.02 -11.39
N ARG A 96 7.16 12.05 -10.89
CA ARG A 96 7.78 13.28 -10.44
C ARG A 96 7.80 13.28 -8.93
N CYS A 97 8.97 13.54 -8.36
CA CYS A 97 9.14 13.53 -6.91
C CYS A 97 9.49 14.92 -6.39
N GLU A 98 8.69 15.37 -5.44
CA GLU A 98 8.84 16.65 -4.75
C GLU A 98 9.29 16.43 -3.31
N ALA A 99 9.31 17.48 -2.49
CA ALA A 99 9.89 17.43 -1.15
C ALA A 99 9.26 16.39 -0.21
N ASN A 100 8.02 15.95 -0.47
CA ASN A 100 7.25 15.09 0.43
C ASN A 100 6.51 13.94 -0.27
N GLN A 101 6.64 13.78 -1.59
CA GLN A 101 5.90 12.74 -2.31
C GLN A 101 6.53 12.44 -3.68
N CYS A 102 6.30 11.23 -4.15
CA CYS A 102 6.44 10.87 -5.56
C CYS A 102 5.05 10.61 -6.15
N SER A 103 4.75 11.19 -7.30
CA SER A 103 3.47 11.00 -8.00
C SER A 103 3.67 10.71 -9.47
N SER A 104 2.90 9.76 -10.02
CA SER A 104 2.89 9.46 -11.45
C SER A 104 1.93 10.34 -12.24
N GLY A 105 0.84 10.85 -11.65
CA GLY A 105 -0.13 11.73 -12.31
C GLY A 105 -0.54 11.30 -13.73
N GLY A 106 -1.05 10.08 -13.92
CA GLY A 106 -1.54 9.59 -15.22
C GLY A 106 -0.45 9.11 -16.20
N ARG A 107 0.83 9.15 -15.83
CA ARG A 107 1.95 8.79 -16.71
C ARG A 107 1.92 7.32 -17.20
N PRO A 108 2.68 6.99 -18.27
CA PRO A 108 2.80 5.63 -18.76
C PRO A 108 3.20 4.62 -17.66
N GLY A 109 2.64 3.42 -17.75
CA GLY A 109 2.87 2.32 -16.80
C GLY A 109 1.90 2.28 -15.61
N VAL A 110 1.14 3.35 -15.34
CA VAL A 110 0.20 3.38 -14.20
C VAL A 110 -0.95 2.38 -14.36
N LEU A 111 -1.57 2.28 -15.54
CA LEU A 111 -2.69 1.36 -15.75
C LEU A 111 -2.29 -0.12 -15.56
N PRO A 112 -1.22 -0.63 -16.20
CA PRO A 112 -0.71 -1.97 -15.92
C PRO A 112 -0.37 -2.17 -14.45
N LEU A 113 0.22 -1.17 -13.78
CA LEU A 113 0.51 -1.24 -12.35
C LEU A 113 -0.77 -1.40 -11.53
N VAL A 114 -1.79 -0.57 -11.76
CA VAL A 114 -3.06 -0.62 -11.02
C VAL A 114 -3.77 -1.96 -11.22
N GLN A 115 -3.74 -2.53 -12.43
CA GLN A 115 -4.25 -3.88 -12.68
C GLN A 115 -3.49 -4.93 -11.87
N ALA A 116 -2.16 -4.84 -11.84
CA ALA A 116 -1.32 -5.77 -11.08
C ALA A 116 -1.52 -5.62 -9.56
N LEU A 117 -1.68 -4.39 -9.05
CA LEU A 117 -1.98 -4.12 -7.64
C LEU A 117 -3.31 -4.72 -7.20
N ARG A 118 -4.32 -4.77 -8.08
CA ARG A 118 -5.62 -5.41 -7.81
C ARG A 118 -5.55 -6.93 -7.76
N ALA A 119 -4.62 -7.53 -8.51
CA ALA A 119 -4.52 -8.98 -8.66
C ALA A 119 -3.49 -9.62 -7.71
N GLY A 120 -2.48 -8.85 -7.27
CA GLY A 120 -1.38 -9.35 -6.45
C GLY A 120 -1.70 -9.47 -4.96
N SER A 121 -0.72 -9.99 -4.23
CA SER A 121 -0.72 -10.17 -2.77
C SER A 121 0.27 -9.25 -2.05
N SER A 122 1.38 -8.89 -2.69
CA SER A 122 2.34 -7.89 -2.21
C SER A 122 2.92 -7.05 -3.35
N VAL A 123 3.39 -5.85 -3.01
CA VAL A 123 4.17 -5.00 -3.93
C VAL A 123 5.41 -4.48 -3.22
N GLN A 124 6.54 -4.56 -3.92
CA GLN A 124 7.79 -3.93 -3.54
C GLN A 124 8.05 -2.76 -4.48
N ILE A 125 8.48 -1.63 -3.92
CA ILE A 125 8.85 -0.44 -4.68
C ILE A 125 10.37 -0.35 -4.70
N TRP A 126 10.91 -0.22 -5.90
CA TRP A 126 12.33 -0.18 -6.18
C TRP A 126 12.70 1.16 -6.82
N TRP A 127 13.91 1.61 -6.53
CA TRP A 127 14.58 2.65 -7.30
C TRP A 127 15.98 2.17 -7.65
N GLU A 128 16.28 2.13 -8.96
CA GLU A 128 17.51 1.49 -9.46
C GLU A 128 17.62 0.06 -8.90
N ASP A 129 18.60 -0.19 -8.04
CA ASP A 129 18.88 -1.48 -7.40
C ASP A 129 18.49 -1.53 -5.92
N TRP A 130 17.78 -0.52 -5.42
CA TRP A 130 17.39 -0.40 -4.02
C TRP A 130 15.91 -0.74 -3.82
N ASP A 131 15.63 -1.70 -2.93
CA ASP A 131 14.30 -1.89 -2.37
C ASP A 131 14.01 -0.75 -1.38
N LEU A 132 12.97 0.02 -1.66
CA LEU A 132 12.59 1.19 -0.89
C LEU A 132 11.49 0.87 0.13
N ALA A 133 10.48 0.09 -0.27
CA ALA A 133 9.31 -0.18 0.56
C ALA A 133 8.51 -1.38 0.07
N THR A 134 7.93 -2.12 1.02
CA THR A 134 7.02 -3.24 0.74
C THR A 134 5.64 -2.97 1.32
N TYR A 135 4.59 -3.28 0.55
CA TYR A 135 3.20 -3.14 0.95
C TYR A 135 2.44 -4.46 0.76
N SER A 136 1.52 -4.75 1.68
CA SER A 136 0.51 -5.78 1.47
C SER A 136 -0.53 -5.30 0.46
N LEU A 137 -0.99 -6.20 -0.41
CA LEU A 137 -2.12 -5.96 -1.32
C LEU A 137 -3.42 -6.55 -0.78
N ALA A 138 -3.46 -6.97 0.49
CA ALA A 138 -4.68 -7.47 1.11
C ALA A 138 -5.79 -6.40 1.09
N GLY A 139 -6.85 -6.67 0.33
CA GLY A 139 -7.99 -5.76 0.15
C GLY A 139 -7.82 -4.70 -0.94
N SER A 140 -6.68 -4.67 -1.65
CA SER A 140 -6.42 -3.70 -2.73
C SER A 140 -7.50 -3.75 -3.81
N SER A 141 -7.88 -4.94 -4.26
CA SER A 141 -8.89 -5.15 -5.31
C SER A 141 -10.22 -4.47 -4.99
N ARG A 142 -10.68 -4.61 -3.75
CA ARG A 142 -11.92 -4.00 -3.28
C ARG A 142 -11.80 -2.48 -3.16
N ALA A 143 -10.71 -1.97 -2.60
CA ALA A 143 -10.52 -0.54 -2.39
C ALA A 143 -10.32 0.21 -3.72
N ILE A 144 -9.45 -0.30 -4.60
CA ILE A 144 -9.21 0.26 -5.93
C ILE A 144 -10.47 0.11 -6.82
N GLY A 145 -11.17 -1.02 -6.73
CA GLY A 145 -12.42 -1.24 -7.46
C GLY A 145 -13.52 -0.22 -7.12
N ARG A 146 -13.50 0.38 -5.92
CA ARG A 146 -14.41 1.49 -5.57
C ARG A 146 -14.12 2.77 -6.33
N ILE A 147 -12.85 3.05 -6.66
CA ILE A 147 -12.48 4.21 -7.49
C ILE A 147 -13.06 4.02 -8.90
N GLN A 148 -12.90 2.83 -9.47
CA GLN A 148 -13.49 2.48 -10.78
C GLN A 148 -15.03 2.59 -10.74
N ALA A 149 -15.67 2.03 -9.71
CA ALA A 149 -17.13 2.10 -9.55
C ALA A 149 -17.65 3.52 -9.32
N ALA A 150 -16.83 4.42 -8.76
CA ALA A 150 -17.14 5.83 -8.61
C ALA A 150 -16.95 6.64 -9.91
N GLY A 151 -16.56 5.99 -11.02
CA GLY A 151 -16.59 6.60 -12.36
C GLY A 151 -15.32 7.36 -12.73
N CYS A 152 -14.16 6.99 -12.21
CA CYS A 152 -12.90 7.57 -12.67
C CYS A 152 -12.65 7.25 -14.16
N PRO A 153 -12.58 8.25 -15.06
CA PRO A 153 -12.51 8.02 -16.50
C PRO A 153 -11.28 7.24 -16.97
N GLY A 154 -10.15 7.38 -16.25
CA GLY A 154 -8.89 6.75 -16.61
C GLY A 154 -8.75 5.27 -16.23
N PHE A 155 -9.82 4.58 -15.81
CA PHE A 155 -9.82 3.16 -15.44
C PHE A 155 -10.27 2.22 -16.57
#